data_AF-Q252V2-F1
#
_entry.id   AF-Q252V2-F1
#
_cell.length_a   1.000
_cell.length_b   1.000
_cell.length_c   1.000
_cell.angle_alpha   90.00
_cell.angle_beta   90.00
_cell.angle_gamma   90.00
#
_symmetry.space_group_name_H-M   'P 1'
#
loop_
_entity.id
_entity.type
_entity.pdbx_description
1 polymer ?
#
loop_
_entity_poly.entity_id
_entity_poly.type
_entity_poly.pdbx_seq_one_letter_code
_entity_poly.pdbx_strand_id
1 'polypeptide(L)'
;MASAMPRVTGLVMAGKNVFMQTAALEAKRVGSGNCIKQFFTSGNNHLTRFVSGAKNLDKTFKLAKSVSEFSCGVIESSGETGPALQVAKNVAGALGTTRSVLALANVFNGAIPGFVSSSKNCFNHIRKCFSSNEEGNFGNAEKGVLYNKLYLTRGDHVLAAVKEGCSAIGAATFVGTFGVCRPVLLANKLAHQPFLPDTAKVGLGDGVTYMMTANHAAGVIGGAASLLYENRAYKRASEGLELARVETEVNAEVYSQVSRQLKASHFAAVKKIILGILEKAFELIADVVKFIPFPCAASVRLAVTSGAVSISSAIGLYSLWTSS
;
A
#
# COMPACT_ATOMS: atom_id res chain seq x y z
N MET A 1 26.32 -0.44 -32.74
CA MET A 1 25.61 0.63 -31.99
C MET A 1 24.31 0.04 -31.46
N ALA A 2 24.22 -0.20 -30.15
CA ALA A 2 22.96 -0.63 -29.55
C ALA A 2 21.99 0.55 -29.56
N SER A 3 20.95 0.49 -30.40
CA SER A 3 19.84 1.43 -30.37
C SER A 3 19.18 1.31 -29.00
N ALA A 4 19.42 2.29 -28.12
CA ALA A 4 18.70 2.40 -26.87
C ALA A 4 17.25 2.70 -27.24
N MET A 5 16.39 1.68 -27.19
CA MET A 5 14.95 1.90 -27.38
C MET A 5 14.50 2.99 -26.39
N PRO A 6 13.81 4.04 -26.85
CA PRO A 6 13.33 5.08 -25.97
C PRO A 6 12.43 4.46 -24.89
N ARG A 7 12.80 4.64 -23.61
CA ARG A 7 11.99 4.17 -22.49
C ARG A 7 10.74 5.05 -22.41
N VAL A 8 9.60 4.47 -22.78
CA VAL A 8 8.28 5.07 -22.53
C VAL A 8 8.07 5.11 -21.02
N THR A 9 7.85 6.30 -20.46
CA THR A 9 7.67 6.52 -19.01
C THR A 9 6.22 6.53 -18.56
N GLY A 10 5.27 6.61 -19.49
CA GLY A 10 3.85 6.54 -19.18
C GLY A 10 2.95 6.78 -20.38
N LEU A 11 1.71 6.31 -20.27
CA LEU A 11 0.64 6.63 -21.22
C LEU A 11 -0.13 7.83 -20.70
N VAL A 12 -0.13 8.91 -21.47
CA VAL A 12 -0.70 10.19 -21.09
C VAL A 12 -1.87 10.55 -21.97
N MET A 13 -2.82 11.30 -21.41
CA MET A 13 -3.95 11.84 -22.17
C MET A 13 -3.69 13.30 -22.55
N ALA A 14 -4.06 13.66 -23.78
CA ALA A 14 -4.32 15.06 -24.15
C ALA A 14 -5.71 15.12 -24.83
N GLY A 15 -6.69 15.68 -24.13
CA GLY A 15 -8.09 15.60 -24.54
C GLY A 15 -8.60 14.15 -24.54
N LYS A 16 -9.16 13.70 -25.67
CA LYS A 16 -9.65 12.31 -25.87
C LYS A 16 -8.57 11.33 -26.33
N ASN A 17 -7.38 11.81 -26.66
CA ASN A 17 -6.34 11.01 -27.30
C ASN A 17 -5.31 10.50 -26.27
N VAL A 18 -4.93 9.22 -26.41
CA VAL A 18 -3.87 8.58 -25.61
C VAL A 18 -2.55 8.67 -26.37
N PHE A 19 -1.50 9.13 -25.72
CA PHE A 19 -0.15 9.22 -26.28
C PHE A 19 0.86 8.48 -25.41
N MET A 20 1.91 7.96 -26.03
CA MET A 20 3.10 7.50 -25.32
C MET A 20 3.94 8.70 -24.93
N GLN A 21 4.19 8.88 -23.64
CA GLN A 21 5.24 9.79 -23.19
C GLN A 21 6.56 9.02 -23.17
N THR A 22 7.38 9.22 -24.20
CA THR A 22 8.79 8.85 -24.16
C THR A 22 9.51 9.85 -23.28
N ALA A 23 10.25 9.37 -22.27
CA ALA A 23 11.19 10.25 -21.61
C ALA A 23 12.31 10.54 -22.60
N ALA A 24 12.20 11.66 -23.32
CA ALA A 24 13.34 12.56 -23.26
C ALA A 24 13.49 12.86 -21.77
N LEU A 25 14.49 12.24 -21.14
CA LEU A 25 15.14 12.86 -20.01
C LEU A 25 15.69 14.19 -20.55
N GLU A 26 14.82 15.18 -20.78
CA GLU A 26 15.14 16.48 -20.24
C GLU A 26 15.40 16.16 -18.77
N ALA A 27 16.69 16.04 -18.47
CA ALA A 27 17.18 16.44 -17.19
C ALA A 27 16.49 17.77 -16.95
N LYS A 28 15.33 17.73 -16.28
CA LYS A 28 14.75 18.89 -15.64
C LYS A 28 15.97 19.44 -14.94
N ARG A 29 16.51 20.54 -15.45
CA ARG A 29 17.44 21.35 -14.70
C ARG A 29 16.81 21.38 -13.34
N VAL A 30 17.48 20.74 -12.39
CA VAL A 30 17.11 20.78 -11.00
C VAL A 30 17.10 22.27 -10.72
N GLY A 31 15.91 22.88 -10.85
CA GLY A 31 15.74 24.28 -10.54
C GLY A 31 16.25 24.38 -9.13
N SER A 32 17.21 25.27 -8.89
CA SER A 32 17.85 25.49 -7.60
C SER A 32 16.74 25.68 -6.56
N GLY A 33 16.37 24.59 -5.92
CA GLY A 33 15.07 24.42 -5.31
C GLY A 33 15.31 23.70 -4.01
N ASN A 34 15.55 24.52 -2.99
CA ASN A 34 15.61 24.20 -1.56
C ASN A 34 16.15 22.79 -1.27
N CYS A 35 17.45 22.67 -1.01
CA CYS A 35 18.16 21.40 -0.78
C CYS A 35 17.46 20.48 0.23
N ILE A 36 16.75 21.07 1.20
CA ILE A 36 15.89 20.39 2.17
C ILE A 36 14.76 19.62 1.49
N LYS A 37 14.06 20.23 0.53
CA LYS A 37 13.00 19.57 -0.23
C LYS A 37 13.55 18.41 -1.05
N GLN A 38 14.70 18.56 -1.70
CA GLN A 38 15.35 17.45 -2.40
C GLN A 38 15.83 16.32 -1.46
N PHE A 39 16.25 16.65 -0.25
CA PHE A 39 16.58 15.66 0.79
C PHE A 39 15.34 14.87 1.27
N PHE A 40 14.14 15.41 1.17
CA PHE A 40 12.89 14.71 1.51
C PHE A 40 12.14 14.10 0.32
N THR A 41 12.37 14.58 -0.91
CA THR A 41 11.55 14.20 -2.08
C THR A 41 12.31 13.60 -3.26
N SER A 42 13.65 13.52 -3.21
CA SER A 42 14.43 12.85 -4.27
C SER A 42 14.39 11.34 -4.08
N GLY A 43 13.85 10.62 -5.07
CA GLY A 43 13.71 9.15 -5.03
C GLY A 43 15.01 8.36 -4.85
N ASN A 44 16.17 9.01 -5.03
CA ASN A 44 17.50 8.41 -4.94
C ASN A 44 18.34 8.89 -3.74
N ASN A 45 17.77 9.68 -2.82
CA ASN A 45 18.50 10.11 -1.63
C ASN A 45 18.60 8.97 -0.58
N HIS A 46 19.57 9.09 0.35
CA HIS A 46 19.81 8.09 1.39
C HIS A 46 18.55 7.81 2.23
N LEU A 47 17.72 8.82 2.49
CA LEU A 47 16.47 8.67 3.23
C LEU A 47 15.45 7.80 2.49
N THR A 48 15.28 7.98 1.18
CA THR A 48 14.37 7.15 0.37
C THR A 48 14.89 5.73 0.23
N ARG A 49 16.20 5.53 0.06
CA ARG A 49 16.81 4.19 0.05
C ARG A 49 16.65 3.50 1.41
N PHE A 50 16.82 4.25 2.51
CA PHE A 50 16.58 3.76 3.86
C PHE A 50 15.10 3.41 4.09
N VAL A 51 14.16 4.26 3.67
CA VAL A 51 12.71 4.01 3.80
C VAL A 51 12.26 2.80 2.97
N SER A 52 12.75 2.66 1.74
CA SER A 52 12.45 1.49 0.90
C SER A 52 13.10 0.21 1.46
N GLY A 53 14.35 0.29 1.94
CA GLY A 53 15.03 -0.80 2.63
C GLY A 53 14.30 -1.22 3.91
N ALA A 54 13.85 -0.25 4.72
CA ALA A 54 13.11 -0.47 5.95
C ALA A 54 11.73 -1.12 5.70
N LYS A 55 11.07 -0.82 4.58
CA LYS A 55 9.82 -1.49 4.18
C LYS A 55 10.05 -2.96 3.81
N ASN A 56 11.12 -3.24 3.05
CA ASN A 56 11.51 -4.62 2.73
C ASN A 56 11.85 -5.40 4.01
N LEU A 57 12.59 -4.79 4.93
CA LEU A 57 12.94 -5.39 6.21
C LEU A 57 11.70 -5.62 7.09
N ASP A 58 10.81 -4.64 7.26
CA ASP A 58 9.57 -4.83 8.04
C ASP A 58 8.74 -6.02 7.54
N LYS A 59 8.62 -6.17 6.21
CA LYS A 59 7.91 -7.30 5.60
C LYS A 59 8.61 -8.63 5.82
N THR A 60 9.93 -8.69 5.68
CA THR A 60 10.71 -9.90 5.98
C THR A 60 10.61 -10.28 7.45
N PHE A 61 10.74 -9.32 8.37
CA PHE A 61 10.56 -9.57 9.80
C PHE A 61 9.14 -10.00 10.13
N LYS A 62 8.13 -9.43 9.47
CA LYS A 62 6.74 -9.84 9.63
C LYS A 62 6.53 -11.30 9.19
N LEU A 63 7.07 -11.70 8.04
CA LEU A 63 7.00 -13.07 7.54
C LEU A 63 7.72 -14.05 8.47
N ALA A 64 8.97 -13.76 8.83
CA ALA A 64 9.75 -14.62 9.71
C ALA A 64 9.06 -14.80 11.09
N LYS A 65 8.51 -13.71 11.64
CA LYS A 65 7.75 -13.74 12.88
C LYS A 65 6.51 -14.62 12.74
N SER A 66 5.71 -14.42 11.70
CA SER A 66 4.45 -15.15 11.54
C SER A 66 4.67 -16.63 11.24
N VAL A 67 5.74 -16.99 10.53
CA VAL A 67 6.15 -18.40 10.37
C VAL A 67 6.53 -19.00 11.72
N SER A 68 7.29 -18.28 12.54
CA SER A 68 7.65 -18.73 13.88
C SER A 68 6.42 -18.89 14.80
N GLU A 69 5.47 -17.95 14.76
CA GLU A 69 4.20 -18.04 15.51
C GLU A 69 3.31 -19.18 15.00
N PHE A 70 3.30 -19.43 13.69
CA PHE A 70 2.63 -20.58 13.09
C PHE A 70 3.22 -21.89 13.62
N SER A 71 4.56 -22.02 13.61
CA SER A 71 5.25 -23.18 14.17
C SER A 71 4.95 -23.37 15.66
N CYS A 72 4.92 -22.30 16.46
CA CYS A 72 4.48 -22.38 17.86
C CYS A 72 3.08 -22.97 17.98
N GLY A 73 2.12 -22.45 17.22
CA GLY A 73 0.73 -22.91 17.26
C GLY A 73 0.58 -24.38 16.86
N VAL A 74 1.31 -24.83 15.84
CA VAL A 74 1.31 -26.24 15.40
C VAL A 74 1.93 -27.14 16.48
N ILE A 75 3.15 -26.84 16.94
CA ILE A 75 3.87 -27.65 17.93
C ILE A 75 3.03 -27.77 19.23
N GLU A 76 2.48 -26.66 19.72
CA GLU A 76 1.60 -26.68 20.91
C GLU A 76 0.31 -27.46 20.67
N SER A 77 -0.29 -27.37 19.48
CA SER A 77 -1.49 -28.13 19.15
C SER A 77 -1.24 -29.64 19.06
N SER A 78 -0.01 -30.04 18.75
CA SER A 78 0.43 -31.44 18.75
C SER A 78 0.77 -31.99 20.14
N GLY A 79 0.68 -31.15 21.19
CA GLY A 79 0.96 -31.55 22.58
C GLY A 79 2.45 -31.53 22.95
N GLU A 80 3.33 -31.06 22.06
CA GLU A 80 4.77 -30.99 22.31
C GLU A 80 5.14 -29.70 23.05
N THR A 81 5.96 -29.82 24.11
CA THR A 81 6.40 -28.68 24.95
C THR A 81 7.93 -28.57 25.05
N GLY A 82 8.65 -29.22 24.14
CA GLY A 82 10.11 -29.32 24.16
C GLY A 82 10.88 -28.07 23.72
N PRO A 83 12.22 -28.17 23.62
CA PRO A 83 13.11 -27.04 23.28
C PRO A 83 12.75 -26.32 21.97
N ALA A 84 12.23 -27.04 20.97
CA ALA A 84 11.80 -26.46 19.70
C ALA A 84 10.70 -25.40 19.87
N LEU A 85 9.73 -25.65 20.77
CA LEU A 85 8.68 -24.68 21.08
C LEU A 85 9.28 -23.43 21.74
N GLN A 86 10.21 -23.61 22.68
CA GLN A 86 10.84 -22.49 23.36
C GLN A 86 11.66 -21.62 22.39
N VAL A 87 12.40 -22.25 21.47
CA VAL A 87 13.14 -21.54 20.41
C VAL A 87 12.16 -20.75 19.53
N ALA A 88 11.08 -21.37 19.07
CA ALA A 88 10.08 -20.70 18.23
C ALA A 88 9.41 -19.51 18.96
N LYS A 89 9.11 -19.64 20.27
CA LYS A 89 8.58 -18.54 21.09
C LYS A 89 9.58 -17.39 21.23
N ASN A 90 10.85 -17.72 21.50
CA ASN A 90 11.91 -16.72 21.63
C ASN A 90 12.14 -15.97 20.31
N VAL A 91 12.17 -16.68 19.18
CA VAL A 91 12.32 -16.09 17.84
C VAL A 91 11.12 -15.19 17.53
N ALA A 92 9.88 -15.66 17.71
CA ALA A 92 8.68 -14.86 17.50
C ALA A 92 8.67 -13.59 18.37
N GLY A 93 9.08 -13.70 19.64
CA GLY A 93 9.17 -12.58 20.58
C GLY A 93 10.24 -11.55 20.20
N ALA A 94 11.44 -12.02 19.82
CA ALA A 94 12.53 -11.16 19.37
C ALA A 94 12.16 -10.42 18.08
N LEU A 95 11.67 -11.14 17.07
CA LEU A 95 11.24 -10.55 15.80
C LEU A 95 10.06 -9.59 15.99
N GLY A 96 9.13 -9.88 16.92
CA GLY A 96 8.04 -8.96 17.28
C GLY A 96 8.52 -7.64 17.88
N THR A 97 9.55 -7.70 18.72
CA THR A 97 10.17 -6.51 19.33
C THR A 97 10.91 -5.70 18.28
N THR A 98 11.80 -6.34 17.50
CA THR A 98 12.54 -5.70 16.40
C THR A 98 11.61 -5.03 15.39
N ARG A 99 10.54 -5.73 15.00
CA ARG A 99 9.55 -5.18 14.08
C ARG A 99 8.84 -3.95 14.66
N SER A 100 8.52 -3.95 15.95
CA SER A 100 7.87 -2.78 16.59
C SER A 100 8.76 -1.54 16.52
N VAL A 101 10.08 -1.70 16.69
CA VAL A 101 11.05 -0.62 16.56
C VAL A 101 11.18 -0.15 15.10
N LEU A 102 11.28 -1.07 14.14
CA LEU A 102 11.33 -0.71 12.72
C LEU A 102 10.05 -0.03 12.23
N ALA A 103 8.89 -0.51 12.68
CA ALA A 103 7.60 0.06 12.35
C ALA A 103 7.48 1.51 12.87
N LEU A 104 8.07 1.84 14.02
CA LEU A 104 8.14 3.22 14.52
C LEU A 104 8.89 4.15 13.55
N ALA A 105 9.98 3.68 12.92
CA ALA A 105 10.66 4.47 11.88
C ALA A 105 9.76 4.70 10.66
N ASN A 106 8.94 3.70 10.29
CA ASN A 106 7.95 3.82 9.22
C ASN A 106 6.77 4.76 9.58
N VAL A 107 6.47 4.95 10.88
CA VAL A 107 5.49 5.94 11.34
C VAL A 107 5.93 7.35 10.93
N PHE A 108 7.15 7.74 11.32
CA PHE A 108 7.65 9.10 11.07
C PHE A 108 7.94 9.36 9.59
N ASN A 109 8.55 8.39 8.90
CA ASN A 109 9.00 8.59 7.52
C ASN A 109 7.94 8.29 6.46
N GLY A 110 6.83 7.65 6.85
CA GLY A 110 5.83 7.14 5.90
C GLY A 110 4.40 7.43 6.32
N ALA A 111 3.98 6.94 7.49
CA ALA A 111 2.57 6.97 7.89
C ALA A 111 2.07 8.39 8.17
N ILE A 112 2.83 9.22 8.91
CA ILE A 112 2.42 10.61 9.22
C ILE A 112 2.33 11.46 7.93
N PRO A 113 3.36 11.52 7.06
CA PRO A 113 3.25 12.26 5.81
C PRO A 113 2.14 11.71 4.90
N GLY A 114 1.98 10.39 4.85
CA GLY A 114 0.93 9.71 4.09
C GLY A 114 -0.47 10.10 4.57
N PHE A 115 -0.70 10.12 5.88
CA PHE A 115 -1.96 10.54 6.48
C PHE A 115 -2.34 11.96 6.07
N VAL A 116 -1.40 12.92 6.19
CA VAL A 116 -1.64 14.32 5.82
C VAL A 116 -1.95 14.46 4.34
N SER A 117 -1.14 13.82 3.48
CA SER A 117 -1.31 13.86 2.03
C SER A 117 -2.64 13.26 1.59
N SER A 118 -2.96 12.05 2.04
CA SER A 118 -4.19 11.36 1.68
C SER A 118 -5.44 12.03 2.24
N SER A 119 -5.38 12.60 3.45
CA SER A 119 -6.49 13.40 3.98
C SER A 119 -6.76 14.64 3.13
N LYS A 120 -5.70 15.36 2.73
CA LYS A 120 -5.82 16.52 1.85
C LYS A 120 -6.37 16.12 0.47
N ASN A 121 -5.88 15.03 -0.10
CA ASN A 121 -6.35 14.55 -1.40
C ASN A 121 -7.81 14.09 -1.33
N CYS A 122 -8.19 13.35 -0.29
CA CYS A 122 -9.57 12.94 -0.03
C CYS A 122 -10.50 14.17 -0.01
N PHE A 123 -10.14 15.19 0.78
CA PHE A 123 -10.91 16.44 0.83
C PHE A 123 -11.00 17.14 -0.53
N ASN A 124 -9.91 17.19 -1.29
CA ASN A 124 -9.90 17.76 -2.64
C ASN A 124 -10.85 17.00 -3.59
N HIS A 125 -10.87 15.67 -3.54
CA HIS A 125 -11.77 14.86 -4.35
C HIS A 125 -13.23 15.03 -3.91
N ILE A 126 -13.52 15.07 -2.60
CA ILE A 126 -14.85 15.36 -2.08
C ILE A 126 -15.33 16.73 -2.56
N ARG A 127 -14.50 17.77 -2.47
CA ARG A 127 -14.86 19.11 -2.95
C ARG A 127 -15.22 19.10 -4.44
N LYS A 128 -14.47 18.34 -5.26
CA LYS A 128 -14.77 18.16 -6.69
C LYS A 128 -16.05 17.37 -6.96
N CYS A 129 -16.50 16.54 -6.01
CA CYS A 129 -17.81 15.89 -6.09
C CYS A 129 -18.97 16.88 -5.87
N PHE A 130 -18.73 18.08 -5.35
CA PHE A 130 -19.77 19.07 -5.04
C PHE A 130 -19.58 20.40 -5.77
N SER A 131 -18.53 20.55 -6.58
CA SER A 131 -18.32 21.75 -7.38
C SER A 131 -19.22 21.75 -8.62
N SER A 132 -19.82 22.90 -8.91
CA SER A 132 -20.74 23.14 -10.03
C SER A 132 -20.08 23.33 -11.40
N ASN A 133 -18.74 23.29 -11.49
CA ASN A 133 -18.04 23.55 -12.75
C ASN A 133 -17.70 22.24 -13.48
N GLU A 134 -18.32 22.05 -14.65
CA GLU A 134 -18.12 20.94 -15.59
C GLU A 134 -16.92 21.11 -16.53
N GLU A 135 -16.06 22.11 -16.34
CA GLU A 135 -14.77 22.11 -17.05
C GLU A 135 -13.79 21.21 -16.31
N GLY A 136 -13.88 19.92 -16.61
CA GLY A 136 -12.84 18.96 -16.28
C GLY A 136 -11.50 19.54 -16.71
N ASN A 137 -10.56 19.66 -15.79
CA ASN A 137 -9.19 20.00 -16.14
C ASN A 137 -8.62 18.77 -16.88
N PHE A 138 -8.84 18.70 -18.19
CA PHE A 138 -8.51 17.57 -19.08
C PHE A 138 -6.99 17.31 -19.20
N GLY A 139 -6.19 17.95 -18.33
CA GLY A 139 -4.75 18.06 -18.46
C GLY A 139 -4.43 19.02 -19.60
N ASN A 140 -3.52 19.97 -19.37
CA ASN A 140 -2.89 20.65 -20.50
C ASN A 140 -2.18 19.57 -21.33
N ALA A 141 -2.38 19.58 -22.66
CA ALA A 141 -1.71 18.65 -23.57
C ALA A 141 -0.18 18.63 -23.34
N GLU A 142 0.38 19.79 -22.99
CA GLU A 142 1.81 20.00 -22.67
C GLU A 142 2.29 19.29 -21.39
N LYS A 143 1.39 18.96 -20.46
CA LYS A 143 1.78 18.39 -19.14
C LYS A 143 1.73 16.87 -19.09
N GLY A 144 1.07 16.22 -20.03
CA GLY A 144 0.98 14.75 -20.11
C GLY A 144 0.58 14.09 -18.79
N VAL A 145 -0.72 14.00 -18.50
CA VAL A 145 -1.20 13.31 -17.28
C VAL A 145 -1.43 11.85 -17.59
N LEU A 146 -0.90 10.95 -16.75
CA LEU A 146 -1.17 9.50 -16.85
C LEU A 146 -2.67 9.22 -16.96
N TYR A 147 -3.09 8.32 -17.85
CA TYR A 147 -4.52 8.06 -18.09
C TYR A 147 -5.28 7.68 -16.80
N ASN A 148 -4.64 6.91 -15.91
CA ASN A 148 -5.19 6.51 -14.62
C ASN A 148 -4.94 7.51 -13.48
N LYS A 149 -4.62 8.76 -13.82
CA LYS A 149 -4.64 9.90 -12.90
C LYS A 149 -5.58 11.01 -13.38
N LEU A 150 -6.34 10.74 -14.44
CA LEU A 150 -7.31 11.64 -15.02
C LEU A 150 -8.70 11.34 -14.45
N TYR A 151 -9.17 12.22 -13.56
CA TYR A 151 -10.49 12.14 -12.94
C TYR A 151 -11.41 13.10 -13.70
N LEU A 152 -12.34 12.55 -14.50
CA LEU A 152 -13.20 13.34 -15.39
C LEU A 152 -14.64 13.40 -14.91
N THR A 153 -15.11 12.36 -14.24
CA THR A 153 -16.50 12.28 -13.78
C THR A 153 -16.59 12.46 -12.28
N ARG A 154 -17.77 12.88 -11.80
CA ARG A 154 -18.09 12.86 -10.37
C ARG A 154 -17.85 11.48 -9.75
N GLY A 155 -18.22 10.42 -10.47
CA GLY A 155 -17.99 9.04 -10.05
C GLY A 155 -16.50 8.68 -9.90
N ASP A 156 -15.62 9.25 -10.72
CA ASP A 156 -14.17 9.07 -10.58
C ASP A 156 -13.65 9.75 -9.31
N HIS A 157 -14.13 10.97 -9.04
CA HIS A 157 -13.78 11.71 -7.82
C HIS A 157 -14.30 11.00 -6.56
N VAL A 158 -15.47 10.37 -6.61
CA VAL A 158 -15.97 9.54 -5.50
C VAL A 158 -15.04 8.35 -5.25
N LEU A 159 -14.69 7.57 -6.27
CA LEU A 159 -13.79 6.42 -6.11
C LEU A 159 -12.40 6.84 -5.60
N ALA A 160 -11.88 7.97 -6.09
CA ALA A 160 -10.62 8.55 -5.63
C ALA A 160 -10.70 9.03 -4.17
N ALA A 161 -11.80 9.67 -3.77
CA ALA A 161 -12.04 10.07 -2.40
C ALA A 161 -12.09 8.86 -1.46
N VAL A 162 -12.79 7.78 -1.85
CA VAL A 162 -12.84 6.54 -1.07
C VAL A 162 -11.43 5.96 -0.92
N LYS A 163 -10.68 5.83 -2.01
CA LYS A 163 -9.30 5.34 -1.98
C LYS A 163 -8.41 6.16 -1.03
N GLU A 164 -8.41 7.48 -1.17
CA GLU A 164 -7.57 8.36 -0.35
C GLU A 164 -8.05 8.41 1.11
N GLY A 165 -9.36 8.37 1.36
CA GLY A 165 -9.92 8.25 2.71
C GLY A 165 -9.51 6.94 3.40
N CYS A 166 -9.60 5.82 2.69
CA CYS A 166 -9.10 4.53 3.17
C CYS A 166 -7.58 4.55 3.43
N SER A 167 -6.80 5.22 2.57
CA SER A 167 -5.36 5.40 2.77
C SER A 167 -5.07 6.22 4.03
N ALA A 168 -5.85 7.26 4.29
CA ALA A 168 -5.75 8.06 5.52
C ALA A 168 -6.11 7.24 6.77
N ILE A 169 -7.19 6.44 6.74
CA ILE A 169 -7.55 5.54 7.85
C ILE A 169 -6.44 4.52 8.10
N GLY A 170 -5.92 3.90 7.04
CA GLY A 170 -4.79 2.96 7.14
C GLY A 170 -3.55 3.63 7.74
N ALA A 171 -3.23 4.86 7.34
CA ALA A 171 -2.12 5.59 7.93
C ALA A 171 -2.36 5.93 9.40
N ALA A 172 -3.53 6.50 9.75
CA ALA A 172 -3.86 6.91 11.11
C ALA A 172 -3.85 5.73 12.10
N THR A 173 -4.45 4.61 11.72
CA THR A 173 -4.46 3.37 12.54
C THR A 173 -3.07 2.76 12.68
N PHE A 174 -2.21 2.88 11.65
CA PHE A 174 -0.80 2.49 11.74
C PHE A 174 -0.03 3.39 12.72
N VAL A 175 -0.25 4.72 12.68
CA VAL A 175 0.34 5.66 13.64
C VAL A 175 -0.13 5.35 15.07
N GLY A 176 -1.43 5.15 15.29
CA GLY A 176 -1.94 4.79 16.61
C GLY A 176 -1.34 3.49 17.13
N THR A 177 -1.25 2.47 16.26
CA THR A 177 -0.71 1.16 16.63
C THR A 177 0.79 1.20 16.93
N PHE A 178 1.60 1.65 15.96
CA PHE A 178 3.05 1.54 16.00
C PHE A 178 3.76 2.79 16.53
N GLY A 179 3.08 3.93 16.52
CA GLY A 179 3.59 5.20 17.08
C GLY A 179 3.21 5.41 18.55
N VAL A 180 2.11 4.79 19.00
CA VAL A 180 1.60 5.02 20.37
C VAL A 180 1.48 3.71 21.16
N CYS A 181 0.54 2.83 20.81
CA CYS A 181 0.19 1.70 21.66
C CYS A 181 1.33 0.68 21.82
N ARG A 182 1.98 0.27 20.72
CA ARG A 182 3.08 -0.71 20.75
C ARG A 182 4.32 -0.17 21.49
N PRO A 183 4.77 1.09 21.28
CA PRO A 183 5.82 1.68 22.10
C PRO A 183 5.48 1.75 23.59
N VAL A 184 4.25 2.14 23.95
CA VAL A 184 3.80 2.21 25.34
C VAL A 184 3.81 0.82 26.00
N LEU A 185 3.27 -0.20 25.30
CA LEU A 185 3.31 -1.59 25.78
C LEU A 185 4.74 -2.13 25.92
N LEU A 186 5.64 -1.76 25.00
CA LEU A 186 7.05 -2.15 25.06
C LEU A 186 7.77 -1.47 26.24
N ALA A 187 7.59 -0.16 26.41
CA ALA A 187 8.15 0.58 27.53
C ALA A 187 7.68 0.01 28.87
N ASN A 188 6.39 -0.31 28.98
CA ASN A 188 5.83 -0.96 30.17
C ASN A 188 6.45 -2.34 30.44
N LYS A 189 6.75 -3.12 29.39
CA LYS A 189 7.41 -4.42 29.51
C LYS A 189 8.87 -4.29 29.95
N LEU A 190 9.56 -3.23 29.54
CA LEU A 190 10.99 -3.00 29.82
C LEU A 190 11.24 -2.24 31.12
N ALA A 191 10.23 -1.58 31.68
CA ALA A 191 10.34 -0.88 32.95
C ALA A 191 10.62 -1.87 34.10
N HIS A 192 11.50 -1.48 35.04
CA HIS A 192 11.78 -2.27 36.25
C HIS A 192 10.50 -2.53 37.07
N GLN A 193 9.57 -1.57 37.06
CA GLN A 193 8.22 -1.74 37.57
C GLN A 193 7.24 -1.42 36.44
N PRO A 194 6.41 -2.40 36.00
CA PRO A 194 5.34 -2.12 35.05
C PRO A 194 4.43 -1.01 35.57
N PHE A 195 4.29 0.07 34.80
CA PHE A 195 3.52 1.26 35.17
C PHE A 195 2.06 1.21 34.70
N LEU A 196 1.72 0.25 33.83
CA LEU A 196 0.34 0.00 33.38
C LEU A 196 -0.29 -1.13 34.19
N PRO A 197 -1.51 -0.95 34.71
CA PRO A 197 -2.29 -2.03 35.28
C PRO A 197 -2.67 -3.08 34.21
N ASP A 198 -2.99 -4.30 34.65
CA ASP A 198 -3.37 -5.41 33.75
C ASP A 198 -4.57 -5.08 32.86
N THR A 199 -5.56 -4.39 33.39
CA THR A 199 -6.73 -3.93 32.63
C THR A 199 -6.36 -2.95 31.52
N ALA A 200 -5.43 -2.02 31.77
CA ALA A 200 -4.94 -1.08 30.76
C ALA A 200 -4.10 -1.78 29.68
N LYS A 201 -3.28 -2.79 30.06
CA LYS A 201 -2.53 -3.62 29.11
C LYS A 201 -3.46 -4.37 28.16
N VAL A 202 -4.49 -5.01 28.70
CA VAL A 202 -5.51 -5.72 27.90
C VAL A 202 -6.23 -4.74 26.98
N GLY A 203 -6.73 -3.62 27.51
CA GLY A 203 -7.43 -2.60 26.73
C GLY A 203 -6.58 -2.01 25.59
N LEU A 204 -5.29 -1.75 25.81
CA LEU A 204 -4.36 -1.32 24.75
C LEU A 204 -4.12 -2.42 23.72
N GLY A 205 -4.03 -3.68 24.15
CA GLY A 205 -3.92 -4.84 23.26
C GLY A 205 -5.14 -5.00 22.35
N ASP A 206 -6.34 -4.85 22.91
CA ASP A 206 -7.59 -4.88 22.17
C ASP A 206 -7.69 -3.70 21.21
N GLY A 207 -7.33 -2.50 21.67
CA GLY A 207 -7.24 -1.29 20.84
C GLY A 207 -6.33 -1.46 19.62
N VAL A 208 -5.16 -2.09 19.80
CA VAL A 208 -4.27 -2.45 18.67
C VAL A 208 -4.97 -3.39 17.71
N THR A 209 -5.71 -4.39 18.21
CA THR A 209 -6.44 -5.33 17.37
C THR A 209 -7.54 -4.63 16.57
N TYR A 210 -8.32 -3.74 17.19
CA TYR A 210 -9.35 -2.95 16.50
C TYR A 210 -8.76 -2.01 15.45
N MET A 211 -7.68 -1.29 15.78
CA MET A 211 -7.02 -0.38 14.84
C MET A 211 -6.45 -1.13 13.64
N MET A 212 -5.77 -2.27 13.85
CA MET A 212 -5.24 -3.07 12.74
C MET A 212 -6.33 -3.68 11.89
N THR A 213 -7.45 -4.11 12.49
CA THR A 213 -8.63 -4.56 11.73
C THR A 213 -9.13 -3.47 10.80
N ALA A 214 -9.31 -2.25 11.33
CA ALA A 214 -9.77 -1.11 10.54
C ALA A 214 -8.74 -0.73 9.46
N ASN A 215 -7.44 -0.85 9.74
CA ASN A 215 -6.36 -0.66 8.78
C ASN A 215 -6.49 -1.60 7.57
N HIS A 216 -6.60 -2.90 7.86
CA HIS A 216 -6.65 -3.92 6.81
C HIS A 216 -7.97 -3.83 6.02
N ALA A 217 -9.10 -3.58 6.69
CA ALA A 217 -10.38 -3.34 6.05
C ALA A 217 -10.32 -2.11 5.11
N ALA A 218 -9.74 -1.01 5.57
CA ALA A 218 -9.53 0.17 4.73
C ALA A 218 -8.63 -0.15 3.53
N GLY A 219 -7.59 -0.97 3.71
CA GLY A 219 -6.74 -1.44 2.62
C GLY A 219 -7.51 -2.20 1.54
N VAL A 220 -8.41 -3.12 1.93
CA VAL A 220 -9.27 -3.88 1.00
C VAL A 220 -10.25 -2.96 0.28
N ILE A 221 -10.99 -2.12 1.01
CA ILE A 221 -12.00 -1.21 0.43
C ILE A 221 -11.36 -0.19 -0.52
N GLY A 222 -10.26 0.43 -0.10
CA GLY A 222 -9.51 1.38 -0.93
C GLY A 222 -8.89 0.72 -2.16
N GLY A 223 -8.44 -0.54 -2.04
CA GLY A 223 -8.00 -1.35 -3.17
C GLY A 223 -9.12 -1.62 -4.17
N ALA A 224 -10.31 -2.01 -3.69
CA ALA A 224 -11.48 -2.22 -4.55
C ALA A 224 -11.91 -0.95 -5.29
N ALA A 225 -11.95 0.20 -4.59
CA ALA A 225 -12.21 1.49 -5.22
C ALA A 225 -11.17 1.85 -6.30
N SER A 226 -9.89 1.56 -6.03
CA SER A 226 -8.80 1.75 -7.00
C SER A 226 -8.97 0.87 -8.25
N LEU A 227 -9.36 -0.40 -8.07
CA LEU A 227 -9.59 -1.34 -9.16
C LEU A 227 -10.76 -0.89 -10.05
N LEU A 228 -11.88 -0.50 -9.43
CA LEU A 228 -13.04 0.02 -10.15
C LEU A 228 -12.70 1.25 -10.97
N TYR A 229 -11.90 2.17 -10.41
CA TYR A 229 -11.46 3.36 -11.13
C TYR A 229 -10.47 3.03 -12.24
N GLU A 230 -9.49 2.15 -12.01
CA GLU A 230 -8.54 1.70 -13.04
C GLU A 230 -9.27 1.07 -14.24
N ASN A 231 -10.28 0.24 -14.00
CA ASN A 231 -11.11 -0.33 -15.07
C ASN A 231 -11.88 0.75 -15.85
N ARG A 232 -12.43 1.76 -15.18
CA ARG A 232 -13.09 2.90 -15.84
C ARG A 232 -12.10 3.77 -16.62
N ALA A 233 -10.92 4.02 -16.09
CA ALA A 233 -9.87 4.79 -16.74
C ALA A 233 -9.37 4.06 -17.99
N TYR A 234 -9.12 2.75 -17.90
CA TYR A 234 -8.71 1.93 -19.03
C TYR A 234 -9.78 1.86 -20.11
N LYS A 235 -11.06 1.62 -19.75
CA LYS A 235 -12.16 1.62 -20.72
C LYS A 235 -12.21 2.93 -21.52
N ARG A 236 -12.16 4.06 -20.83
CA ARG A 236 -12.16 5.39 -21.46
C ARG A 236 -10.92 5.63 -22.33
N ALA A 237 -9.74 5.23 -21.88
CA ALA A 237 -8.52 5.35 -22.66
C ALA A 237 -8.57 4.49 -23.92
N SER A 238 -9.11 3.27 -23.82
CA SER A 238 -9.29 2.37 -24.96
C SER A 238 -10.30 2.93 -25.96
N GLU A 239 -11.45 3.42 -25.50
CA GLU A 239 -12.45 4.07 -26.36
C GLU A 239 -11.89 5.32 -27.04
N GLY A 240 -11.14 6.15 -26.31
CA GLY A 240 -10.45 7.31 -26.88
C GLY A 240 -9.42 6.95 -27.95
N LEU A 241 -8.68 5.85 -27.76
CA LEU A 241 -7.73 5.35 -28.74
C LEU A 241 -8.42 4.82 -30.01
N GLU A 242 -9.56 4.13 -29.89
CA GLU A 242 -10.36 3.72 -31.04
C GLU A 242 -10.93 4.90 -31.82
N LEU A 243 -11.45 5.90 -31.13
CA LEU A 243 -11.97 7.12 -31.77
C LEU A 243 -10.86 7.86 -32.51
N ALA A 244 -9.68 8.01 -31.91
CA ALA A 244 -8.52 8.62 -32.56
C ALA A 244 -8.13 7.88 -33.85
N ARG A 245 -8.19 6.55 -33.86
CA ARG A 245 -7.93 5.74 -35.06
C ARG A 245 -8.89 6.08 -36.22
N VAL A 246 -10.17 6.33 -35.91
CA VAL A 246 -11.21 6.62 -36.92
C VAL A 246 -11.20 8.10 -37.35
N GLU A 247 -11.04 9.03 -36.40
CA GLU A 247 -11.22 10.47 -36.63
C GLU A 247 -9.93 11.19 -37.04
N THR A 248 -8.77 10.71 -36.60
CA THR A 248 -7.46 11.37 -36.84
C THR A 248 -6.51 10.56 -37.71
N GLU A 249 -7.01 9.51 -38.37
CA GLU A 249 -6.23 8.60 -39.24
C GLU A 249 -4.90 8.16 -38.62
N VAL A 250 -4.91 7.83 -37.33
CA VAL A 250 -3.70 7.36 -36.64
C VAL A 250 -3.16 6.14 -37.36
N ASN A 251 -1.89 6.22 -37.77
CA ASN A 251 -1.18 5.12 -38.43
C ASN A 251 -1.39 3.79 -37.68
N ALA A 252 -1.75 2.74 -38.41
CA ALA A 252 -2.03 1.41 -37.87
C ALA A 252 -0.91 0.84 -36.98
N GLU A 253 0.35 1.14 -37.31
CA GLU A 253 1.51 0.72 -36.52
C GLU A 253 1.55 1.44 -35.16
N VAL A 254 1.32 2.75 -35.17
CA VAL A 254 1.26 3.58 -33.95
C VAL A 254 0.10 3.14 -33.06
N TYR A 255 -1.08 2.92 -33.64
CA TYR A 255 -2.25 2.42 -32.92
C TYR A 255 -1.97 1.05 -32.27
N SER A 256 -1.38 0.10 -33.01
CA SER A 256 -1.03 -1.22 -32.50
C SER A 256 -0.04 -1.15 -31.32
N GLN A 257 0.97 -0.28 -31.44
CA GLN A 257 1.95 -0.05 -30.39
C GLN A 257 1.32 0.57 -29.12
N VAL A 258 0.52 1.62 -29.26
CA VAL A 258 -0.16 2.29 -28.13
C VAL A 258 -1.15 1.33 -27.46
N SER A 259 -1.92 0.57 -28.23
CA SER A 259 -2.90 -0.41 -27.72
C SER A 259 -2.22 -1.51 -26.90
N ARG A 260 -1.11 -2.07 -27.41
CA ARG A 260 -0.33 -3.09 -26.67
C ARG A 260 0.21 -2.54 -25.36
N GLN A 261 0.72 -1.30 -25.36
CA GLN A 261 1.24 -0.67 -24.15
C GLN A 261 0.14 -0.33 -23.15
N LEU A 262 -1.04 0.11 -23.61
CA LEU A 262 -2.18 0.39 -22.76
C LEU A 262 -2.64 -0.87 -22.03
N LYS A 263 -2.75 -2.00 -22.74
CA LYS A 263 -3.02 -3.32 -22.15
C LYS A 263 -1.96 -3.72 -21.12
N ALA A 264 -0.68 -3.56 -21.45
CA ALA A 264 0.40 -3.92 -20.54
C ALA A 264 0.42 -3.05 -19.26
N SER A 265 0.22 -1.74 -19.41
CA SER A 265 0.11 -0.79 -18.30
C SER A 265 -1.07 -1.11 -17.39
N HIS A 266 -2.24 -1.36 -17.98
CA HIS A 266 -3.43 -1.74 -17.23
C HIS A 266 -3.24 -3.05 -16.48
N PHE A 267 -2.70 -4.08 -17.14
CA PHE A 267 -2.42 -5.36 -16.49
C PHE A 267 -1.46 -5.22 -15.30
N ALA A 268 -0.39 -4.42 -15.45
CA ALA A 268 0.54 -4.14 -14.37
C ALA A 268 -0.13 -3.41 -13.19
N ALA A 269 -0.98 -2.41 -13.48
CA ALA A 269 -1.74 -1.69 -12.46
C ALA A 269 -2.73 -2.60 -11.72
N VAL A 270 -3.53 -3.38 -12.46
CA VAL A 270 -4.50 -4.33 -11.90
C VAL A 270 -3.81 -5.40 -11.07
N LYS A 271 -2.71 -6.00 -11.57
CA LYS A 271 -1.92 -6.98 -10.82
C LYS A 271 -1.46 -6.41 -9.48
N LYS A 272 -0.91 -5.19 -9.49
CA LYS A 272 -0.46 -4.52 -8.25
C LYS A 272 -1.61 -4.27 -7.28
N ILE A 273 -2.76 -3.82 -7.76
CA ILE A 273 -3.94 -3.57 -6.93
C ILE A 273 -4.46 -4.88 -6.32
N ILE A 274 -4.59 -5.93 -7.12
CA ILE A 274 -5.06 -7.25 -6.66
C ILE A 274 -4.11 -7.83 -5.60
N LEU A 275 -2.80 -7.78 -5.82
CA LEU A 275 -1.83 -8.24 -4.82
C LEU A 275 -1.96 -7.46 -3.51
N GLY A 276 -2.16 -6.15 -3.58
CA GLY A 276 -2.41 -5.32 -2.39
C GLY A 276 -3.72 -5.66 -1.66
N ILE A 277 -4.80 -5.93 -2.41
CA ILE A 277 -6.07 -6.39 -1.83
C ILE A 277 -5.89 -7.73 -1.13
N LEU A 278 -5.24 -8.70 -1.78
CA LEU A 278 -5.02 -10.03 -1.21
C LEU A 278 -4.15 -9.97 0.05
N GLU A 279 -3.07 -9.18 0.03
CA GLU A 279 -2.24 -8.92 1.21
C GLU A 279 -3.11 -8.48 2.40
N LYS A 280 -3.95 -7.47 2.19
CA LYS A 280 -4.80 -6.90 3.25
C LYS A 280 -5.94 -7.82 3.65
N ALA A 281 -6.50 -8.59 2.72
CA ALA A 281 -7.57 -9.54 2.98
C ALA A 281 -7.12 -10.68 3.90
N PHE A 282 -5.93 -11.24 3.67
CA PHE A 282 -5.38 -12.27 4.57
C PHE A 282 -5.08 -11.72 5.98
N GLU A 283 -4.58 -10.47 6.07
CA GLU A 283 -4.41 -9.81 7.38
C GLU A 283 -5.77 -9.56 8.07
N LEU A 284 -6.79 -9.16 7.31
CA LEU A 284 -8.14 -8.95 7.83
C LEU A 284 -8.79 -10.25 8.30
N ILE A 285 -8.64 -11.36 7.58
CA ILE A 285 -9.11 -12.68 8.02
C ILE A 285 -8.45 -13.04 9.35
N ALA A 286 -7.12 -12.86 9.47
CA ALA A 286 -6.41 -13.11 10.71
C ALA A 286 -6.92 -12.25 11.88
N ASP A 287 -7.33 -11.00 11.61
CA ASP A 287 -7.90 -10.14 12.63
C ASP A 287 -9.33 -10.53 13.01
N VAL A 288 -10.18 -10.88 12.04
CA VAL A 288 -11.55 -11.35 12.29
C VAL A 288 -11.58 -12.60 13.17
N VAL A 289 -10.67 -13.54 12.92
CA VAL A 289 -10.54 -14.76 13.74
C VAL A 289 -10.23 -14.44 15.21
N LYS A 290 -9.61 -13.29 15.52
CA LYS A 290 -9.36 -12.88 16.92
C LYS A 290 -10.65 -12.46 17.62
N PHE A 291 -11.62 -11.89 16.91
CA PHE A 291 -12.90 -11.47 17.48
C PHE A 291 -13.91 -12.60 17.64
N ILE A 292 -13.77 -13.67 16.87
CA ILE A 292 -14.70 -14.80 16.98
C ILE A 292 -14.27 -15.64 18.19
N PRO A 293 -15.17 -15.87 19.18
CA PRO A 293 -14.94 -16.83 20.24
C PRO A 293 -15.05 -18.25 19.66
N PHE A 294 -14.03 -18.68 18.93
CA PHE A 294 -13.93 -20.08 18.48
C PHE A 294 -13.67 -20.99 19.68
N PRO A 295 -14.40 -22.11 19.83
CA PRO A 295 -14.13 -23.16 20.83
C PRO A 295 -12.92 -24.00 20.42
N CYS A 296 -11.86 -23.35 19.94
CA CYS A 296 -10.60 -23.97 19.55
C CYS A 296 -9.53 -23.57 20.56
N ALA A 297 -8.56 -24.47 20.81
CA ALA A 297 -7.42 -24.17 21.64
C ALA A 297 -6.67 -22.92 21.15
N ALA A 298 -6.08 -22.15 22.07
CA ALA A 298 -5.34 -20.93 21.77
C ALA A 298 -4.21 -21.17 20.74
N SER A 299 -3.59 -22.35 20.77
CA SER A 299 -2.56 -22.81 19.83
C SER A 299 -3.08 -22.95 18.40
N VAL A 300 -4.27 -23.51 18.21
CA VAL A 300 -4.93 -23.63 16.90
C VAL A 300 -5.27 -22.24 16.35
N ARG A 301 -5.80 -21.35 17.20
CA ARG A 301 -6.07 -19.96 16.82
C ARG A 301 -4.80 -19.23 16.40
N LEU A 302 -3.70 -19.45 17.13
CA LEU A 302 -2.39 -18.89 16.80
C LEU A 302 -1.89 -19.40 15.44
N ALA A 303 -2.03 -20.71 15.16
CA ALA A 303 -1.67 -21.29 13.87
C ALA A 303 -2.47 -20.67 12.72
N VAL A 304 -3.81 -20.62 12.83
CA VAL A 304 -4.67 -20.07 11.77
C VAL A 304 -4.35 -18.60 11.49
N THR A 305 -4.28 -17.77 12.55
CA THR A 305 -4.01 -16.33 12.40
C THR A 305 -2.60 -16.09 11.85
N SER A 306 -1.59 -16.81 12.32
CA SER A 306 -0.20 -16.65 11.88
C SER A 306 0.05 -17.21 10.48
N GLY A 307 -0.67 -18.26 10.09
CA GLY A 307 -0.66 -18.80 8.72
C GLY A 307 -1.19 -17.77 7.72
N ALA A 308 -2.34 -17.16 8.01
CA ALA A 308 -2.89 -16.08 7.18
C ALA A 308 -1.94 -14.88 7.08
N VAL A 309 -1.33 -14.45 8.20
CA VAL A 309 -0.33 -13.37 8.21
C VAL A 309 0.92 -13.74 7.40
N SER A 310 1.33 -15.01 7.40
CA SER A 310 2.47 -15.49 6.61
C SER A 310 2.18 -15.42 5.11
N ILE A 311 1.00 -15.88 4.67
CA ILE A 311 0.56 -15.77 3.28
C ILE A 311 0.53 -14.31 2.84
N SER A 312 -0.08 -13.44 3.65
CA SER A 312 -0.09 -12.00 3.39
C SER A 312 1.32 -11.43 3.22
N SER A 313 2.24 -11.77 4.13
CA SER A 313 3.60 -11.23 4.12
C SER A 313 4.39 -11.73 2.91
N ALA A 314 4.19 -12.98 2.50
CA ALA A 314 4.77 -13.55 1.28
C ALA A 314 4.26 -12.84 0.01
N ILE A 315 2.94 -12.58 -0.08
CA ILE A 315 2.35 -11.80 -1.18
C ILE A 315 2.94 -10.39 -1.23
N GLY A 316 3.06 -9.73 -0.07
CA GLY A 316 3.65 -8.39 0.03
C GLY A 316 5.11 -8.35 -0.40
N LEU A 317 5.91 -9.33 0.02
CA LEU A 317 7.31 -9.46 -0.40
C LEU A 317 7.43 -9.73 -1.91
N TYR A 318 6.62 -10.62 -2.46
CA TYR A 318 6.58 -10.88 -3.91
C TYR A 318 6.20 -9.63 -4.70
N SER A 319 5.20 -8.86 -4.23
CA SER A 319 4.81 -7.61 -4.87
C SER A 319 5.94 -6.58 -4.85
N LEU A 320 6.73 -6.52 -3.76
CA LEU A 320 7.88 -5.62 -3.66
C LEU A 320 9.02 -6.05 -4.59
N TRP A 321 9.35 -7.34 -4.59
CA TRP A 321 10.37 -7.92 -5.47
C TRP A 321 10.06 -7.65 -6.93
N THR A 322 8.85 -7.96 -7.37
CA THR A 322 8.46 -7.79 -8.79
C THR A 322 8.29 -6.33 -9.22
N SER A 323 8.35 -5.39 -8.29
CA SER A 323 8.26 -3.95 -8.55
C SER A 323 9.60 -3.20 -8.43
N SER A 324 10.67 -3.90 -8.03
CA SER A 324 12.05 -3.40 -7.93
C SER A 324 12.83 -3.74 -9.19
#